data_AF-A0A923NF06-F1
#
_entry.id   AF-A0A923NF06-F1
#
_cell.length_a   1.000
_cell.length_b   1.000
_cell.length_c   1.000
_cell.angle_alpha   90.00
_cell.angle_beta   90.00
_cell.angle_gamma   90.00
#
_symmetry.space_group_name_H-M   'P 1'
#
loop_
_entity.id
_entity.type
_entity.pdbx_description
1 polymer ?
#
loop_
_entity_poly.entity_id
_entity_poly.type
_entity_poly.pdbx_seq_one_letter_code
_entity_poly.pdbx_strand_id
1 'polypeptide(L)' 'MKFVQEMGFEPNIVALYADKLIAGYAGTRTKTLLLNNSNKTEYYLVVMSDNVRLDLKKFQSTVQSTRLSMASP' A
#
# COMPACT_ATOMS: atom_id res chain seq x y z
N MET A 1 -0.59 -22.51 7.33
CA MET A 1 -0.36 -21.10 6.98
C MET A 1 0.20 -20.42 8.23
N LYS A 2 1.53 -20.24 8.32
CA LYS A 2 2.16 -19.57 9.47
C LYS A 2 1.88 -18.07 9.34
N PHE A 3 1.19 -17.51 10.32
CA PHE A 3 1.04 -16.07 10.45
C PHE A 3 2.43 -15.44 10.63
N VAL A 4 2.65 -14.33 9.93
CA VAL A 4 3.92 -13.58 9.99
C VAL A 4 4.08 -13.08 11.42
N GLN A 5 5.14 -13.51 12.10
CA GLN A 5 5.47 -13.11 13.46
C GLN A 5 5.81 -11.62 13.47
N GLU A 6 5.30 -10.86 14.45
CA GLU A 6 5.67 -9.46 14.65
C GLU A 6 7.19 -9.37 14.88
N MET A 7 7.88 -8.77 13.94
CA MET A 7 9.28 -8.40 14.08
C MET A 7 9.30 -6.96 14.60
N GLY A 8 9.97 -6.70 15.72
CA GLY A 8 10.20 -5.33 16.19
C GLY A 8 11.23 -4.65 15.29
N PHE A 9 10.92 -3.44 14.80
CA PHE A 9 11.82 -2.69 13.92
C PHE A 9 11.92 -1.22 14.34
N GLU A 10 13.13 -0.67 14.20
CA GLU A 10 13.37 0.77 14.26
C GLU A 10 12.90 1.44 12.95
N PRO A 11 12.18 2.57 12.98
CA PRO A 11 11.43 3.11 11.84
C PRO A 11 12.25 3.71 10.68
N ASN A 12 13.54 3.38 10.53
CA ASN A 12 14.42 3.93 9.48
C ASN A 12 15.23 2.86 8.74
N ILE A 13 14.63 1.70 8.46
CA ILE A 13 15.30 0.66 7.69
C ILE A 13 15.34 1.04 6.20
N VAL A 14 16.55 1.21 5.65
CA VAL A 14 16.78 1.44 4.22
C VAL A 14 16.19 0.26 3.42
N ALA A 15 15.59 0.51 2.25
CA ALA A 15 14.94 -0.50 1.42
C ALA A 15 15.78 -1.79 1.21
N LEU A 16 17.10 -1.65 1.07
CA LEU A 16 18.05 -2.77 0.94
C LEU A 16 18.05 -3.72 2.14
N TYR A 17 17.86 -3.21 3.36
CA TYR A 17 17.75 -4.04 4.56
C TYR A 17 16.36 -4.67 4.66
N ALA A 18 15.30 -3.96 4.26
CA ALA A 18 13.95 -4.50 4.23
C ALA A 18 13.84 -5.72 3.30
N ASP A 19 14.49 -5.69 2.13
CA ASP A 19 14.48 -6.80 1.17
C ASP A 19 15.17 -8.05 1.74
N LYS A 20 16.25 -7.87 2.52
CA LYS A 20 16.91 -8.97 3.23
C LYS A 20 16.03 -9.54 4.34
N LEU A 21 15.29 -8.69 5.05
CA LEU A 21 14.41 -9.10 6.14
C LEU A 21 13.22 -9.95 5.68
N ILE A 22 12.72 -9.71 4.47
CA ILE A 22 11.59 -10.49 3.91
C ILE A 22 12.05 -11.72 3.12
N ALA A 23 13.36 -11.85 2.83
CA ALA A 23 13.91 -12.99 2.09
C ALA A 23 13.70 -14.30 2.86
N GLY A 24 13.05 -15.28 2.22
CA GLY A 24 12.76 -16.59 2.81
C GLY A 24 11.41 -16.71 3.53
N TYR A 25 10.65 -15.61 3.66
CA TYR A 25 9.28 -15.66 4.16
C TYR A 25 8.30 -15.95 3.03
N ALA A 26 7.35 -16.86 3.27
CA ALA A 26 6.28 -17.13 2.33
C ALA A 26 5.29 -15.96 2.30
N GLY A 27 5.12 -15.33 1.14
CA GLY A 27 4.22 -14.19 0.96
C GLY A 27 4.61 -13.34 -0.24
N THR A 28 3.77 -12.38 -0.59
CA THR A 28 4.07 -11.36 -1.61
C THR A 28 4.18 -10.01 -0.93
N ARG A 29 5.21 -9.24 -1.28
CA ARG A 29 5.36 -7.86 -0.81
C ARG A 29 4.19 -7.02 -1.30
N THR A 30 3.52 -6.32 -0.39
CA THR A 30 2.43 -5.39 -0.69
C THR A 30 2.80 -3.97 -0.31
N LYS A 31 2.28 -3.02 -1.07
CA LYS A 31 2.18 -1.62 -0.67
C LYS A 31 0.73 -1.25 -0.42
N THR A 32 0.54 -0.39 0.55
CA THR A 32 -0.78 0.09 0.97
C THR A 32 -0.83 1.59 0.78
N LEU A 33 -1.83 2.09 0.07
CA LEU A 33 -2.08 3.51 -0.10
C LEU A 33 -3.44 3.86 0.52
N LEU A 34 -3.47 4.93 1.31
CA LEU A 34 -4.72 5.52 1.77
C LEU A 34 -5.04 6.72 0.88
N LEU A 35 -6.14 6.62 0.14
CA LEU A 35 -6.59 7.64 -0.80
C LEU A 35 -7.91 8.24 -0.34
N ASN A 36 -8.17 9.48 -0.76
CA ASN A 36 -9.46 10.13 -0.63
C ASN A 36 -9.88 10.77 -1.95
N ASN A 37 -11.18 11.01 -2.08
CA ASN A 37 -11.71 11.81 -3.17
C ASN A 37 -11.49 13.32 -2.91
N SER A 38 -11.73 14.15 -3.92
CA SER A 38 -11.47 15.60 -3.83
C SER A 38 -12.29 16.29 -2.73
N ASN A 39 -13.48 15.75 -2.44
CA ASN A 39 -14.40 16.29 -1.43
C ASN A 39 -14.18 15.70 -0.03
N LYS A 40 -13.22 14.77 0.12
CA LYS A 40 -12.93 14.03 1.36
C LYS A 40 -14.15 13.29 1.97
N THR A 41 -15.11 12.91 1.14
CA THR A 41 -16.31 12.16 1.55
C THR A 41 -16.14 10.66 1.40
N GLU A 42 -15.14 10.23 0.63
CA GLU A 42 -14.84 8.83 0.34
C GLU A 42 -13.36 8.57 0.61
N TYR A 43 -13.07 7.42 1.23
CA TYR A 43 -11.71 6.97 1.54
C TYR A 43 -11.52 5.54 1.02
N TYR A 44 -10.36 5.29 0.44
CA TYR A 44 -10.00 4.01 -0.16
C TYR A 44 -8.68 3.51 0.41
N LEU A 45 -8.68 2.30 0.96
CA LEU A 45 -7.48 1.57 1.33
C LEU A 45 -7.09 0.65 0.17
N VAL A 46 -6.08 1.03 -0.59
CA VAL A 46 -5.62 0.26 -1.75
C VAL A 46 -4.46 -0.63 -1.32
N VAL A 47 -4.71 -1.93 -1.23
CA VAL A 47 -3.69 -2.95 -0.97
C VAL A 47 -3.33 -3.64 -2.29
N MET A 48 -2.07 -3.56 -2.70
CA MET A 48 -1.60 -4.17 -3.93
C MET A 48 -0.20 -4.72 -3.80
N SER A 49 0.16 -5.69 -4.65
CA SER A 49 1.55 -6.13 -4.74
C SER A 49 2.45 -4.96 -5.16
N ASP A 50 3.67 -4.93 -4.61
CA ASP A 50 4.63 -3.85 -4.87
C ASP A 50 5.00 -3.73 -6.37
N ASN A 51 5.00 -4.87 -7.08
CA ASN A 51 5.31 -4.94 -8.50
C ASN A 51 4.22 -4.34 -9.42
N VAL A 52 3.02 -4.04 -8.91
CA VAL A 52 1.93 -3.44 -9.69
C VAL A 52 1.95 -1.92 -9.57
N ARG A 53 1.82 -1.21 -10.69
CA ARG A 53 1.62 0.25 -10.69
C ARG A 53 0.13 0.58 -10.64
N LEU A 54 -0.26 1.44 -9.70
CA LEU A 54 -1.62 1.98 -9.64
C LEU A 54 -1.79 3.08 -10.69
N ASP A 55 -2.72 2.90 -11.62
CA ASP A 55 -3.23 3.97 -12.47
C ASP A 55 -4.41 4.65 -11.77
N LEU A 56 -4.19 5.86 -11.26
CA LEU A 56 -5.20 6.62 -10.55
C LEU A 56 -6.39 7.04 -11.43
N LYS A 57 -6.18 7.26 -12.74
CA LYS A 57 -7.29 7.63 -13.64
C LYS A 57 -8.18 6.42 -13.90
N LYS A 58 -7.57 5.26 -14.16
CA LYS A 58 -8.31 4.01 -14.31
C LYS A 58 -9.03 3.66 -13.02
N PHE A 59 -8.35 3.74 -11.88
CA PHE A 59 -8.97 3.45 -10.59
C PHE A 59 -10.12 4.41 -10.28
N GLN A 60 -9.95 5.72 -10.53
CA GLN A 60 -11.01 6.71 -10.42
C GLN A 60 -12.25 6.31 -11.25
N SER A 61 -12.06 5.88 -12.50
CA SER A 61 -13.18 5.43 -13.34
C SER A 61 -13.85 4.17 -12.80
N THR A 62 -13.09 3.25 -12.20
CA THR A 62 -13.61 2.02 -11.59
C THR A 62 -14.47 2.32 -10.37
N VAL A 63 -14.03 3.22 -9.49
CA VAL A 63 -14.76 3.56 -8.26
C VAL A 63 -15.80 4.67 -8.46
N GLN A 64 -15.93 5.18 -9.68
CA GLN A 64 -16.88 6.23 -10.06
C GLN A 64 -16.80 7.47 -9.16
N SER A 65 -15.59 7.87 -8.79
CA SER A 65 -15.35 9.00 -7.88
C SER A 65 -14.72 10.20 -8.59
N THR A 66 -14.61 11.31 -7.85
CA THR A 66 -13.85 12.48 -8.26
C THR A 66 -12.34 12.20 -8.21
N ARG A 67 -11.51 13.19 -8.57
CA ARG A 67 -10.05 13.02 -8.57
C ARG A 67 -9.57 12.52 -7.21
N LEU A 68 -8.79 11.45 -7.24
CA LEU A 68 -8.21 10.82 -6.06
C LEU A 68 -6.86 11.44 -5.69
N SER A 69 -6.60 11.54 -4.40
CA SER A 69 -5.33 12.00 -3.82
C SER A 69 -4.95 11.17 -2.59
N MET A 70 -3.71 11.28 -2.13
CA MET A 70 -3.32 10.74 -0.83
C MET A 70 -4.16 11.39 0.27
N ALA A 71 -4.69 10.56 1.17
CA ALA A 71 -5.35 11.06 2.36
C ALA A 71 -4.36 11.79 3.27
N SER A 72 -4.83 12.84 3.93
CA SER A 72 -4.09 13.45 5.03
C SER A 72 -4.13 12.55 6.26
N PRO A 73 -3.07 12.58 7.11
CA PRO A 73 -3.11 11.97 8.44
C PRO A 73 -4.26 12.49 9.30
#